data_AF-A0A834QZA6-F1
#
_entry.id   AF-A0A834QZA6-F1
#
_cell.length_a   1.000
_cell.length_b   1.000
_cell.length_c   1.000
_cell.angle_alpha   90.00
_cell.angle_beta   90.00
_cell.angle_gamma   90.00
#
_symmetry.space_group_name_H-M   'P 1'
#
loop_
_entity.id
_entity.type
_entity.pdbx_description
1 polymer ?
#
loop_
_entity_poly.entity_id
_entity_poly.type
_entity_poly.pdbx_seq_one_letter_code
_entity_poly.pdbx_strand_id
1 'polypeptide(L)'
;MKVHWGEHDTHVIEEAEQFIDAAKFILYSNYDEVNLDIDIMLIKMNSPTTISSCHCLCQDPFSAGTQCLVSSWENTPSFGSVTRNKSNSRPMTFPSAVSGHPVLSVTACHDAYPGRITNNVFCLGFLEDGKVSCQGNSGGPMVCSGKLQGVVSWGSGCALKGKPGVYTKVCNYVNWIQQTFAVLLSTLPSFNSPNPSLNENTLFCIASFQEYSLLGAN
;
A
#
# COMPACT_ATOMS: atom_id res chain seq x y z
N MET A 1 5.94 -10.48 -13.07
CA MET A 1 4.73 -10.08 -12.30
C MET A 1 3.88 -9.16 -13.16
N LYS A 2 2.57 -9.30 -13.08
CA LYS A 2 1.60 -8.47 -13.80
C LYS A 2 0.79 -7.67 -12.78
N VAL A 3 0.62 -6.38 -13.03
CA VAL A 3 -0.20 -5.48 -12.21
C VAL A 3 -1.56 -5.33 -12.90
N HIS A 4 -2.62 -5.47 -12.11
CA HIS A 4 -4.00 -5.32 -12.56
C HIS A 4 -4.48 -3.96 -12.08
N TRP A 5 -4.87 -3.09 -13.01
CA TRP A 5 -5.32 -1.73 -12.73
C TRP A 5 -6.78 -1.57 -13.14
N GLY A 6 -7.56 -0.79 -12.40
CA GLY A 6 -8.98 -0.54 -12.72
C GLY A 6 -9.89 -1.72 -12.37
N GLU A 7 -9.35 -2.71 -11.67
CA GLU A 7 -10.03 -3.88 -11.15
C GLU A 7 -11.15 -3.47 -10.18
N HIS A 8 -12.29 -4.14 -10.25
CA HIS A 8 -13.38 -3.97 -9.30
C HIS A 8 -13.91 -5.34 -8.85
N ASP A 9 -14.24 -6.28 -9.73
CA ASP A 9 -14.55 -7.66 -9.36
C ASP A 9 -13.56 -8.68 -9.94
N THR A 10 -12.69 -9.22 -9.07
CA THR A 10 -11.56 -10.08 -9.45
C THR A 10 -11.92 -11.40 -10.12
N HIS A 11 -13.20 -11.71 -10.31
CA HIS A 11 -13.70 -12.94 -10.94
C HIS A 11 -14.19 -12.71 -12.37
N VAL A 12 -14.39 -11.47 -12.77
CA VAL A 12 -14.81 -11.08 -14.11
C VAL A 12 -13.76 -10.15 -14.70
N ILE A 13 -13.66 -10.10 -16.02
CA ILE A 13 -12.83 -9.11 -16.69
C ILE A 13 -13.75 -7.98 -17.12
N GLU A 14 -13.52 -6.79 -16.58
CA GLU A 14 -14.26 -5.57 -16.87
C GLU A 14 -13.58 -4.73 -17.96
N GLU A 15 -14.35 -3.96 -18.73
CA GLU A 15 -13.79 -3.15 -19.84
C GLU A 15 -12.81 -2.05 -19.35
N ALA A 16 -12.88 -1.68 -18.08
CA ALA A 16 -12.02 -0.69 -17.46
C ALA A 16 -10.67 -1.26 -16.98
N GLU A 17 -10.47 -2.58 -17.02
CA GLU A 17 -9.26 -3.23 -16.51
C GLU A 17 -8.05 -3.08 -17.45
N GLN A 18 -6.88 -2.91 -16.84
CA GLN A 18 -5.60 -2.92 -17.55
C GLN A 18 -4.62 -3.88 -16.89
N PHE A 19 -4.05 -4.73 -17.73
CA PHE A 19 -3.10 -5.75 -17.35
C PHE A 19 -1.73 -5.36 -17.88
N ILE A 20 -0.85 -4.90 -16.99
CA ILE A 20 0.44 -4.35 -17.41
C ILE A 20 1.55 -5.08 -16.67
N ASP A 21 2.57 -5.53 -17.41
CA ASP A 21 3.72 -6.20 -16.79
C ASP A 21 4.61 -5.20 -16.05
N ALA A 22 5.11 -5.64 -14.88
CA ALA A 22 6.13 -4.91 -14.16
C ALA A 22 7.47 -5.00 -14.90
N ALA A 23 8.02 -3.86 -15.29
CA ALA A 23 9.32 -3.75 -15.94
C ALA A 23 10.48 -3.73 -14.95
N LYS A 24 10.28 -3.15 -13.76
CA LYS A 24 11.33 -3.07 -12.73
C LYS A 24 10.75 -2.95 -11.32
N PHE A 25 11.41 -3.61 -10.38
CA PHE A 25 11.20 -3.45 -8.94
C PHE A 25 12.33 -2.62 -8.36
N ILE A 26 11.99 -1.61 -7.58
CA ILE A 26 12.97 -0.69 -6.98
C ILE A 26 12.73 -0.66 -5.48
N LEU A 27 13.56 -1.43 -4.80
CA LEU A 27 13.55 -1.55 -3.36
C LEU A 27 14.18 -0.30 -2.73
N TYR A 28 13.64 0.13 -1.60
CA TYR A 28 14.36 1.07 -0.75
C TYR A 28 15.60 0.39 -0.18
N SER A 29 16.78 1.00 -0.33
CA SER A 29 18.06 0.35 -0.05
C SER A 29 18.28 -0.05 1.42
N ASN A 30 17.51 0.53 2.34
CA ASN A 30 17.64 0.30 3.78
C ASN A 30 16.46 -0.48 4.35
N TYR A 31 15.73 -1.25 3.54
CA TYR A 31 14.69 -2.15 4.04
C TYR A 31 15.28 -3.12 5.08
N ASP A 32 14.67 -3.16 6.27
CA ASP A 32 15.07 -4.06 7.36
C ASP A 32 14.11 -5.25 7.40
N GLU A 33 14.53 -6.35 6.76
CA GLU A 33 13.79 -7.62 6.72
C GLU A 33 13.48 -8.20 8.10
N VAL A 34 14.34 -7.94 9.11
CA VAL A 34 14.19 -8.53 10.46
C VAL A 34 13.10 -7.82 11.23
N ASN A 35 13.07 -6.48 11.17
CA ASN A 35 12.08 -5.69 11.89
C ASN A 35 10.82 -5.41 11.05
N LEU A 36 10.84 -5.74 9.76
CA LEU A 36 9.88 -5.27 8.76
C LEU A 36 9.77 -3.75 8.79
N ASP A 37 10.90 -3.08 9.05
CA ASP A 37 10.99 -1.63 9.04
C ASP A 37 11.27 -1.17 7.61
N ILE A 38 10.67 -0.03 7.24
CA ILE A 38 10.89 0.59 5.93
C ILE A 38 10.35 -0.27 4.75
N ASP A 39 9.17 -0.86 4.94
CA ASP A 39 8.52 -1.72 3.95
C ASP A 39 7.87 -0.91 2.83
N ILE A 40 8.68 -0.45 1.88
CA ILE A 40 8.27 0.34 0.71
C ILE A 40 9.10 -0.01 -0.54
N MET A 41 8.42 -0.13 -1.68
CA MET A 41 8.98 -0.41 -2.99
C MET A 41 8.27 0.40 -4.07
N LEU A 42 8.97 0.71 -5.16
CA LEU A 42 8.38 1.23 -6.38
C LEU A 42 8.36 0.17 -7.49
N ILE A 43 7.24 0.07 -8.19
CA ILE A 43 7.07 -0.83 -9.35
C ILE A 43 6.99 0.02 -10.61
N LYS A 44 7.96 -0.11 -11.52
CA LYS A 44 7.93 0.48 -12.86
C LYS A 44 7.13 -0.41 -13.80
N MET A 45 6.21 0.18 -14.54
CA MET A 45 5.40 -0.51 -15.55
C MET A 45 6.08 -0.58 -16.92
N ASN A 46 5.79 -1.61 -17.74
CA ASN A 46 6.34 -1.73 -19.10
C ASN A 46 5.72 -0.76 -20.11
N SER A 47 4.53 -0.26 -19.80
CA SER A 47 3.72 0.60 -20.65
C SER A 47 2.88 1.55 -19.79
N PRO A 48 2.51 2.72 -20.33
CA PRO A 48 1.67 3.67 -19.62
C PRO A 48 0.25 3.14 -19.44
N THR A 49 -0.39 3.45 -18.31
CA THR A 49 -1.85 3.25 -18.14
C THR A 49 -2.62 4.47 -18.66
N THR A 50 -3.84 4.22 -19.14
CA THR A 50 -4.78 5.30 -19.49
C THR A 50 -5.60 5.76 -18.29
N ILE A 51 -5.44 5.15 -17.12
CA ILE A 51 -6.16 5.47 -15.90
C ILE A 51 -5.35 6.50 -15.10
N SER A 52 -5.92 7.68 -14.94
CA SER A 52 -5.24 8.87 -14.39
C SER A 52 -5.57 9.17 -12.92
N SER A 53 -6.23 8.25 -12.21
CA SER A 53 -6.54 8.42 -10.79
C SER A 53 -5.31 8.15 -9.91
N CYS A 54 -4.42 9.15 -9.83
CA CYS A 54 -3.30 9.15 -8.88
C CYS A 54 -3.71 9.87 -7.58
N HIS A 55 -3.44 9.26 -6.44
CA HIS A 55 -3.46 9.99 -5.17
C HIS A 55 -2.20 10.84 -5.04
N CYS A 56 -2.35 12.06 -4.53
CA CYS A 56 -1.20 12.89 -4.21
C CYS A 56 -0.39 12.24 -3.08
N LEU A 57 0.94 12.28 -3.18
CA LEU A 57 1.81 11.94 -2.05
C LEU A 57 1.55 12.92 -0.89
N CYS A 58 1.66 12.42 0.34
CA CYS A 58 1.60 13.30 1.49
C CYS A 58 2.71 14.36 1.45
N GLN A 59 2.36 15.56 1.91
CA GLN A 59 3.30 16.67 2.11
C GLN A 59 3.38 17.06 3.59
N ASP A 60 2.34 16.71 4.35
CA ASP A 60 2.19 17.09 5.74
C ASP A 60 1.97 15.83 6.59
N PRO A 61 2.58 15.76 7.78
CA PRO A 61 2.34 14.67 8.72
C PRO A 61 0.88 14.69 9.23
N PHE A 62 0.36 13.52 9.52
CA PHE A 62 -0.93 13.36 10.20
C PHE A 62 -0.79 13.46 11.73
N SER A 63 -1.91 13.67 12.41
CA SER A 63 -1.99 13.65 13.88
C SER A 63 -2.66 12.37 14.36
N ALA A 64 -2.43 12.00 15.63
CA ALA A 64 -3.21 10.94 16.25
C ALA A 64 -4.71 11.29 16.20
N GLY A 65 -5.54 10.30 15.91
CA GLY A 65 -6.98 10.45 15.72
C GLY A 65 -7.41 10.83 14.30
N THR A 66 -6.48 11.20 13.40
CA THR A 66 -6.80 11.43 11.98
C THR A 66 -7.47 10.19 11.40
N GLN A 67 -8.63 10.39 10.77
CA GLN A 67 -9.36 9.31 10.09
C GLN A 67 -8.78 9.09 8.71
N CYS A 68 -8.46 7.83 8.42
CA CYS A 68 -7.89 7.46 7.14
C CYS A 68 -8.62 6.25 6.55
N LEU A 69 -8.65 6.21 5.23
CA LEU A 69 -9.28 5.16 4.45
C LEU A 69 -8.23 4.14 4.06
N VAL A 70 -8.57 2.87 4.27
CA VAL A 70 -7.85 1.72 3.73
C VAL A 70 -8.85 0.99 2.84
N SER A 71 -8.40 0.58 1.66
CA SER A 71 -9.23 -0.07 0.66
C SER A 71 -8.61 -1.39 0.23
N SER A 72 -9.41 -2.44 0.15
CA SER A 72 -8.99 -3.78 -0.27
C SER A 72 -10.10 -4.57 -0.94
N TRP A 73 -9.70 -5.56 -1.74
CA TRP A 73 -10.59 -6.62 -2.20
C TRP A 73 -10.87 -7.63 -1.10
N GLU A 74 -9.99 -7.74 -0.09
CA GLU A 74 -10.19 -8.67 1.01
C GLU A 74 -11.28 -8.22 1.99
N ASN A 75 -12.10 -9.19 2.40
CA ASN A 75 -13.05 -9.01 3.48
C ASN A 75 -12.28 -8.83 4.79
N THR A 76 -12.23 -7.62 5.34
CA THR A 76 -11.89 -7.44 6.75
C THR A 76 -12.94 -8.20 7.56
N PRO A 77 -12.59 -9.18 8.40
CA PRO A 77 -13.57 -9.94 9.15
C PRO A 77 -14.28 -8.99 10.12
N SER A 78 -15.50 -8.60 9.75
CA SER A 78 -16.47 -8.01 10.67
C SER A 78 -16.82 -9.07 11.71
N PHE A 79 -16.46 -8.85 12.97
CA PHE A 79 -16.90 -9.60 14.15
C PHE A 79 -16.89 -11.15 14.04
N GLY A 80 -15.90 -11.78 14.67
CA GLY A 80 -16.09 -13.12 15.26
C GLY A 80 -16.14 -14.34 14.33
N SER A 81 -15.88 -14.21 13.03
CA SER A 81 -15.77 -15.37 12.14
C SER A 81 -14.35 -15.55 11.61
N VAL A 82 -13.48 -16.14 12.43
CA VAL A 82 -12.30 -16.85 11.91
C VAL A 82 -12.80 -18.16 11.31
N THR A 83 -13.42 -18.09 10.13
CA THR A 83 -13.55 -19.29 9.30
C THR A 83 -12.36 -19.29 8.36
N ARG A 84 -11.35 -20.12 8.69
CA ARG A 84 -10.30 -20.58 7.77
C ARG A 84 -10.92 -21.48 6.69
N ASN A 85 -11.95 -21.01 6.00
CA ASN A 85 -12.53 -21.73 4.88
C ASN A 85 -11.95 -21.15 3.60
N LYS A 86 -10.81 -21.72 3.18
CA LYS A 86 -10.18 -21.57 1.86
C LYS A 86 -11.06 -22.05 0.68
N SER A 87 -12.39 -22.13 0.84
CA SER A 87 -13.27 -22.88 -0.07
C SER A 87 -14.44 -22.09 -0.65
N ASN A 88 -14.69 -20.85 -0.22
CA ASN A 88 -15.81 -20.08 -0.76
C ASN A 88 -15.27 -18.81 -1.41
N SER A 89 -14.83 -18.94 -2.66
CA SER A 89 -14.63 -17.83 -3.60
C SER A 89 -15.96 -17.09 -3.76
N ARG A 90 -16.23 -16.19 -2.82
CA ARG A 90 -17.30 -15.20 -2.95
C ARG A 90 -16.77 -14.10 -3.87
N PRO A 91 -17.60 -13.54 -4.77
CA PRO A 91 -17.21 -12.40 -5.58
C PRO A 91 -16.67 -11.29 -4.68
N MET A 92 -15.47 -10.81 -4.97
CA MET A 92 -14.76 -9.78 -4.21
C MET A 92 -14.83 -8.50 -5.01
N THR A 93 -15.84 -7.69 -4.72
CA THR A 93 -16.10 -6.41 -5.39
C THR A 93 -15.38 -5.28 -4.64
N PHE A 94 -14.70 -4.35 -5.32
CA PHE A 94 -13.91 -3.29 -4.69
C PHE A 94 -14.66 -1.98 -4.48
N PRO A 95 -14.49 -1.31 -3.36
CA PRO A 95 -13.81 -1.80 -2.18
C PRO A 95 -14.74 -2.73 -1.40
N SER A 96 -14.29 -3.95 -1.11
CA SER A 96 -15.04 -4.87 -0.25
C SER A 96 -15.08 -4.35 1.20
N ALA A 97 -14.10 -3.51 1.56
CA ALA A 97 -14.14 -2.63 2.71
C ALA A 97 -13.44 -1.29 2.40
N VAL A 98 -14.16 -0.17 2.52
CA VAL A 98 -13.58 1.15 2.83
C VAL A 98 -13.99 1.47 4.25
N SER A 99 -13.03 1.47 5.16
CA SER A 99 -13.30 1.77 6.57
C SER A 99 -12.38 2.87 7.05
N GLY A 100 -13.00 3.94 7.57
CA GLY A 100 -12.30 5.00 8.28
C GLY A 100 -11.76 4.45 9.60
N HIS A 101 -10.44 4.44 9.73
CA HIS A 101 -9.77 4.05 10.98
C HIS A 101 -8.93 5.21 11.50
N PRO A 102 -8.88 5.40 12.83
CA PRO A 102 -8.03 6.42 13.42
C PRO A 102 -6.57 6.00 13.35
N VAL A 103 -5.70 6.97 13.09
CA VAL A 103 -4.29 6.89 13.45
C VAL A 103 -4.17 6.81 14.96
N LEU A 104 -3.41 5.85 15.47
CA LEU A 104 -3.14 5.71 16.90
C LEU A 104 -1.99 6.61 17.35
N SER A 105 -1.98 6.97 18.63
CA SER A 105 -0.83 7.65 19.22
C SER A 105 0.40 6.77 19.18
N VAL A 106 1.58 7.41 19.16
CA VAL A 106 2.87 6.72 19.21
C VAL A 106 2.94 5.81 20.44
N THR A 107 2.51 6.31 21.61
CA THR A 107 2.44 5.53 22.85
C THR A 107 1.58 4.28 22.70
N ALA A 108 0.34 4.43 22.21
CA ALA A 108 -0.56 3.29 22.01
C ALA A 108 0.00 2.24 21.04
N CYS A 109 0.71 2.71 20.00
CA CYS A 109 1.38 1.83 19.04
C CYS A 109 2.55 1.07 19.68
N HIS A 110 3.36 1.74 20.50
CA HIS A 110 4.45 1.12 21.28
C HIS A 110 3.93 0.14 22.32
N ASP A 111 2.84 0.47 23.02
CA ASP A 111 2.23 -0.42 24.01
C ASP A 111 1.71 -1.70 23.35
N ALA A 112 1.14 -1.57 22.15
CA ALA A 112 0.70 -2.71 21.36
C ALA A 112 1.87 -3.57 20.84
N TYR A 113 3.01 -2.93 20.52
CA TYR A 113 4.20 -3.58 19.94
C TYR A 113 5.51 -3.12 20.58
N PRO A 114 5.82 -3.55 21.83
CA PRO A 114 7.00 -3.11 22.55
C PRO A 114 8.30 -3.45 21.80
N GLY A 115 9.18 -2.45 21.61
CA GLY A 115 10.49 -2.61 20.96
C GLY A 115 10.45 -2.80 19.43
N ARG A 116 9.27 -2.74 18.79
CA ARG A 116 9.13 -2.97 17.34
C ARG A 116 8.63 -1.77 16.53
N ILE A 117 8.24 -0.69 17.20
CA ILE A 117 7.78 0.54 16.54
C ILE A 117 8.95 1.50 16.39
N THR A 118 9.17 1.94 15.16
CA THR A 118 10.20 2.91 14.77
C THR A 118 9.54 4.22 14.32
N ASN A 119 10.33 5.24 13.99
CA ASN A 119 9.82 6.49 13.40
C ASN A 119 9.33 6.33 11.93
N ASN A 120 9.56 5.16 11.33
CA ASN A 120 9.26 4.84 9.94
C ASN A 120 7.90 4.16 9.76
N VAL A 121 7.27 3.75 10.86
CA VAL A 121 5.97 3.09 10.86
C VAL A 121 4.99 3.81 11.78
N PHE A 122 3.71 3.51 11.64
CA PHE A 122 2.67 3.96 12.54
C PHE A 122 1.52 2.95 12.59
N CYS A 123 0.68 3.04 13.62
CA CYS A 123 -0.45 2.15 13.80
C CYS A 123 -1.77 2.81 13.39
N LEU A 124 -2.66 2.03 12.78
CA LEU A 124 -4.02 2.43 12.42
C LEU A 124 -5.01 1.40 12.95
N GLY A 125 -6.13 1.85 13.51
CA GLY A 125 -7.21 0.97 13.93
C GLY A 125 -7.81 1.26 15.29
N PHE A 126 -8.75 0.42 15.70
CA PHE A 126 -9.37 0.48 17.02
C PHE A 126 -8.78 -0.60 17.92
N LEU A 127 -8.22 -0.20 19.07
CA LEU A 127 -7.61 -1.15 20.02
C LEU A 127 -8.64 -2.08 20.67
N GLU A 128 -9.86 -1.58 20.91
CA GLU A 128 -10.92 -2.30 21.62
C GLU A 128 -11.80 -3.17 20.70
N ASP A 129 -11.95 -2.79 19.42
CA ASP A 129 -13.00 -3.35 18.55
C ASP A 129 -12.53 -4.45 17.59
N GLY A 130 -11.26 -4.86 17.62
CA GLY A 130 -10.75 -5.90 16.71
C GLY A 130 -10.99 -5.59 15.23
N LYS A 131 -11.29 -4.35 14.85
CA LYS A 131 -11.48 -3.95 13.45
C LYS A 131 -10.15 -3.44 12.94
N VAL A 132 -9.39 -4.31 12.28
CA VAL A 132 -8.11 -3.93 11.67
C VAL A 132 -7.78 -4.78 10.45
N SER A 133 -6.98 -4.18 9.57
CA SER A 133 -6.48 -4.76 8.33
C SER A 133 -5.87 -6.15 8.57
N CYS A 134 -6.19 -7.06 7.66
CA CYS A 134 -5.90 -8.49 7.74
C CYS A 134 -4.75 -8.91 6.81
N GLN A 135 -4.26 -10.15 6.97
CA GLN A 135 -3.31 -10.77 6.05
C GLN A 135 -3.86 -10.76 4.62
N GLY A 136 -3.11 -10.15 3.70
CA GLY A 136 -3.43 -10.03 2.27
C GLY A 136 -3.81 -8.61 1.80
N ASN A 137 -3.70 -7.62 2.70
CA ASN A 137 -3.75 -6.19 2.37
C ASN A 137 -2.37 -5.55 2.22
N SER A 138 -1.28 -6.29 2.46
CA SER A 138 0.10 -5.78 2.39
C SER A 138 0.30 -5.08 1.04
N GLY A 139 0.91 -3.89 1.03
CA GLY A 139 1.08 -3.09 -0.18
C GLY A 139 -0.09 -2.18 -0.54
N GLY A 140 -1.27 -2.39 0.05
CA GLY A 140 -2.45 -1.54 -0.17
C GLY A 140 -2.27 -0.09 0.32
N PRO A 141 -2.91 0.89 -0.35
CA PRO A 141 -2.78 2.30 0.01
C PRO A 141 -3.60 2.63 1.26
N MET A 142 -3.03 3.49 2.10
CA MET A 142 -3.73 4.17 3.18
C MET A 142 -3.77 5.68 2.88
N VAL A 143 -4.99 6.21 2.76
CA VAL A 143 -5.24 7.60 2.33
C VAL A 143 -5.92 8.39 3.45
N CYS A 144 -5.31 9.50 3.88
CA CYS A 144 -5.96 10.47 4.77
C CYS A 144 -6.14 11.79 4.00
N SER A 145 -7.34 12.37 4.05
CA SER A 145 -7.64 13.66 3.39
C SER A 145 -7.21 13.71 1.91
N GLY A 146 -7.39 12.60 1.18
CA GLY A 146 -7.03 12.49 -0.23
C GLY A 146 -5.53 12.35 -0.54
N LYS A 147 -4.66 12.30 0.48
CA LYS A 147 -3.22 12.09 0.33
C LYS A 147 -2.81 10.68 0.76
N LEU A 148 -1.92 10.03 0.00
CA LEU A 148 -1.30 8.76 0.39
C LEU A 148 -0.36 8.99 1.57
N GLN A 149 -0.72 8.44 2.72
CA GLN A 149 -0.03 8.64 3.99
C GLN A 149 0.66 7.36 4.48
N GLY A 150 0.17 6.20 4.05
CA GLY A 150 0.76 4.92 4.43
C GLY A 150 0.62 3.83 3.39
N VAL A 151 1.43 2.81 3.56
CA VAL A 151 1.34 1.52 2.86
C VAL A 151 1.12 0.46 3.93
N VAL A 152 0.16 -0.44 3.73
CA VAL A 152 -0.06 -1.56 4.66
C VAL A 152 1.21 -2.41 4.69
N SER A 153 1.76 -2.67 5.88
CA SER A 153 3.01 -3.42 6.03
C SER A 153 2.80 -4.71 6.83
N TRP A 154 2.46 -4.64 8.12
CA TRP A 154 2.35 -5.84 8.95
C TRP A 154 1.37 -5.68 10.10
N GLY A 155 1.08 -6.78 10.80
CA GLY A 155 0.25 -6.80 12.01
C GLY A 155 0.32 -8.15 12.70
N SER A 156 0.03 -8.20 14.00
CA SER A 156 -0.11 -9.48 14.71
C SER A 156 -1.52 -10.02 14.55
N GLY A 157 -1.67 -11.04 13.70
CA GLY A 157 -2.94 -11.68 13.44
C GLY A 157 -3.95 -10.75 12.74
N CYS A 158 -5.16 -11.28 12.56
CA CYS A 158 -6.29 -10.55 12.01
C CYS A 158 -7.20 -10.12 13.14
N ALA A 159 -7.58 -8.84 13.19
CA ALA A 159 -8.64 -8.40 14.08
C ALA A 159 -8.41 -8.68 15.59
N LEU A 160 -7.13 -8.81 16.01
CA LEU A 160 -6.81 -9.13 17.40
C LEU A 160 -6.95 -7.89 18.28
N LYS A 161 -7.64 -8.05 19.42
CA LYS A 161 -7.79 -6.98 20.42
C LYS A 161 -6.40 -6.50 20.87
N GLY A 162 -6.21 -5.17 20.88
CA GLY A 162 -4.95 -4.54 21.26
C GLY A 162 -3.81 -4.71 20.25
N LYS A 163 -4.06 -5.26 19.06
CA LYS A 163 -3.05 -5.46 18.00
C LYS A 163 -3.48 -4.73 16.72
N PRO A 164 -3.19 -3.42 16.61
CA PRO A 164 -3.55 -2.63 15.44
C PRO A 164 -2.69 -3.00 14.22
N GLY A 165 -3.14 -2.62 13.02
CA GLY A 165 -2.31 -2.76 11.81
C GLY A 165 -1.18 -1.75 11.81
N VAL A 166 -0.03 -2.13 11.27
CA VAL A 166 1.18 -1.32 11.17
C VAL A 166 1.45 -0.99 9.70
N TYR A 167 1.73 0.28 9.45
CA TYR A 167 1.82 0.87 8.12
C TYR A 167 3.14 1.62 7.99
N THR A 168 3.77 1.52 6.82
CA THR A 168 4.94 2.32 6.47
C THR A 168 4.54 3.77 6.31
N LYS A 169 5.25 4.71 6.95
CA LYS A 169 4.98 6.15 6.91
C LYS A 169 5.52 6.77 5.62
N VAL A 170 4.67 6.89 4.60
CA VAL A 170 5.06 7.33 3.23
C VAL A 170 5.77 8.69 3.23
N CYS A 171 5.39 9.61 4.12
CA CYS A 171 5.96 10.96 4.15
C CYS A 171 7.46 10.99 4.43
N ASN A 172 8.00 9.97 5.10
CA ASN A 172 9.44 9.86 5.34
C ASN A 172 10.21 9.56 4.03
N TYR A 173 9.52 9.11 2.98
CA TYR A 173 10.13 8.60 1.74
C TYR A 173 9.79 9.42 0.50
N VAL A 174 9.05 10.52 0.63
CA VAL A 174 8.63 11.37 -0.51
C VAL A 174 9.83 11.83 -1.34
N ASN A 175 10.91 12.25 -0.69
CA ASN A 175 12.14 12.67 -1.37
C ASN A 175 12.75 11.52 -2.18
N TRP A 176 12.82 10.32 -1.60
CA TRP A 176 13.33 9.14 -2.29
C TRP A 176 12.44 8.74 -3.48
N ILE A 177 11.10 8.78 -3.30
CA ILE A 177 10.13 8.51 -4.37
C ILE A 177 10.35 9.48 -5.53
N GLN A 178 10.40 10.78 -5.24
CA GLN A 178 10.59 11.82 -6.25
C GLN A 178 11.95 11.74 -6.96
N GLN A 179 13.03 11.48 -6.21
CA GLN A 179 14.37 11.30 -6.80
C GLN A 179 14.43 10.07 -7.69
N THR A 180 13.83 8.97 -7.25
CA THR A 180 13.76 7.73 -8.04
C THR A 180 12.98 7.98 -9.33
N PHE A 181 11.86 8.70 -9.27
CA PHE A 181 11.12 9.10 -10.47
C PHE A 181 11.95 9.97 -11.41
N ALA A 182 12.63 10.99 -10.88
CA ALA A 182 13.46 11.89 -11.69
C ALA A 182 14.59 11.14 -12.41
N VAL A 183 15.28 10.22 -11.73
CA VAL A 183 16.35 9.40 -12.33
C VAL A 183 15.79 8.47 -13.40
N LEU A 184 14.63 7.86 -13.18
CA LEU A 184 14.06 6.94 -14.17
C LEU A 184 13.56 7.68 -15.40
N LEU A 185 12.99 8.87 -15.23
CA LEU A 185 12.58 9.74 -16.33
C LEU A 185 13.79 10.21 -17.15
N SER A 186 14.91 10.57 -16.51
CA SER A 186 16.11 11.01 -17.23
C SER A 186 16.81 9.89 -18.01
N THR A 187 16.55 8.63 -17.68
CA THR A 187 17.04 7.46 -18.45
C THR A 187 16.18 7.13 -19.68
N LEU A 188 15.07 7.84 -19.92
CA LEU A 188 14.20 7.60 -21.07
C LEU A 188 14.80 8.23 -22.35
N PRO A 189 14.81 7.50 -23.49
CA PRO A 189 15.41 7.97 -24.74
C PRO A 189 14.86 9.32 -25.26
N SER A 190 13.62 9.67 -24.92
CA SER A 190 12.90 10.85 -25.39
C SER A 190 13.12 12.12 -24.55
N PHE A 191 13.75 12.01 -23.37
CA PHE A 191 13.95 13.14 -22.45
C PHE A 191 14.92 14.21 -23.00
N ASN A 192 15.70 13.87 -24.03
CA ASN A 192 16.59 14.80 -24.75
C ASN A 192 15.89 15.57 -25.89
N SER A 193 14.57 15.48 -26.03
CA SER A 193 13.79 16.26 -27.01
C SER A 193 13.57 17.70 -26.53
N PRO A 194 13.69 18.72 -27.40
CA PRO A 194 13.47 20.13 -27.05
C PRO A 194 12.04 20.48 -26.61
N ASN A 195 11.10 19.55 -26.80
CA ASN A 195 9.77 19.56 -26.18
C ASN A 195 9.55 18.19 -25.54
N PRO A 196 9.89 18.00 -24.25
CA PRO A 196 9.54 16.77 -23.55
C PRO A 196 8.03 16.76 -23.37
N SER A 197 7.35 16.03 -24.25
CA SER A 197 5.95 15.73 -24.05
C SER A 197 5.86 14.80 -22.83
N LEU A 198 5.13 15.19 -21.78
CA LEU A 198 4.81 14.41 -20.57
C LEU A 198 3.95 13.16 -20.87
N ASN A 199 4.13 12.59 -22.05
CA ASN A 199 3.34 11.51 -22.64
C ASN A 199 3.94 10.15 -22.29
N GLU A 200 5.15 10.10 -21.74
CA GLU A 200 5.76 8.88 -21.21
C GLU A 200 5.36 8.70 -19.75
N ASN A 201 4.06 8.44 -19.57
CA ASN A 201 3.41 8.07 -18.32
C ASN A 201 3.97 6.74 -17.79
N THR A 202 5.24 6.70 -17.40
CA THR A 202 5.77 5.62 -16.58
C THR A 202 5.07 5.74 -15.23
N LEU A 203 3.96 5.04 -15.05
CA LEU A 203 3.34 4.96 -13.74
C LEU A 203 4.21 4.11 -12.84
N PHE A 204 4.24 4.55 -11.59
CA PHE A 204 4.88 3.83 -10.51
C PHE A 204 3.83 3.50 -9.47
N CYS A 205 3.75 2.23 -9.11
CA CYS A 205 2.98 1.82 -7.95
C CYS A 205 3.90 1.90 -6.73
N ILE A 206 3.38 2.45 -5.63
CA ILE A 206 4.00 2.28 -4.32
C ILE A 206 3.41 1.00 -3.74
N ALA A 207 4.28 0.05 -3.40
CA ALA A 207 3.92 -1.25 -2.87
C ALA A 207 4.78 -1.58 -1.65
N SER A 208 4.47 -2.69 -0.97
CA SER A 208 5.30 -3.24 0.10
C SER A 208 6.12 -4.42 -0.40
N PHE A 209 7.26 -4.70 0.25
CA PHE A 209 8.15 -5.81 -0.06
C PHE A 209 7.54 -7.17 0.28
N GLN A 210 6.64 -7.23 1.26
CA GLN A 210 5.94 -8.48 1.59
C GLN A 210 5.17 -9.05 0.39
N GLU A 211 4.61 -8.22 -0.48
CA GLU A 211 3.97 -8.70 -1.72
C GLU A 211 4.98 -9.33 -2.68
N TYR A 212 6.19 -8.75 -2.79
CA TYR A 212 7.24 -9.26 -3.67
C TYR A 212 7.75 -10.64 -3.24
N SER A 213 8.01 -10.84 -1.94
CA SER A 213 8.52 -12.10 -1.41
C SER A 213 7.49 -13.24 -1.46
N LEU A 214 6.19 -12.93 -1.35
CA LEU A 214 5.10 -13.91 -1.46
C LEU A 214 4.79 -14.31 -2.92
N LEU A 215 5.03 -13.41 -3.89
CA LEU A 215 4.77 -13.65 -5.31
C LEU A 215 5.94 -14.35 -6.05
N GLY A 216 7.02 -14.66 -5.35
CA GLY A 216 8.12 -15.46 -5.87
C GLY A 216 9.15 -14.65 -6.63
N ALA A 217 10.30 -14.46 -5.98
CA ALA A 217 11.58 -14.44 -6.68
C ALA A 217 11.81 -15.84 -7.26
N ASN A 218 11.41 -16.02 -8.52
CA ASN A 218 11.95 -17.04 -9.43
C ASN A 218 12.46 -16.32 -10.68
#